data_AF-A0A7V9Q5U0-F1
#
_entry.id   AF-A0A7V9Q5U0-F1
#
_cell.length_a   1.000
_cell.length_b   1.000
_cell.length_c   1.000
_cell.angle_alpha   90.00
_cell.angle_beta   90.00
_cell.angle_gamma   90.00
#
_symmetry.space_group_name_H-M   'P 1'
#
loop_
_entity.id
_entity.type
_entity.pdbx_description
1 polymer ?
#
loop_
_entity_poly.entity_id
_entity_poly.type
_entity_poly.pdbx_seq_one_letter_code
_entity_poly.pdbx_strand_id
1 'polypeptide(L)'
;MSTFIKTNETFTARFVESGSRMLLELVNTTDQPLNSVEILTVFLKDEETPGGGPSRAHIRFEAIKQIRPNEKAVLSHRTWVDGKPVPPHQDQLERLKVIAGEVKSYVLDISWEDADGKSRFQRIPVGH
;
A
#
# COMPACT_ATOMS: atom_id res chain seq x y z
N MET A 1 4.84 6.09 -15.00
CA MET A 1 5.09 4.62 -15.11
C MET A 1 4.12 3.89 -14.18
N SER A 2 3.96 2.57 -14.24
CA SER A 2 2.95 1.89 -13.42
C SER A 2 3.34 0.49 -13.01
N THR A 3 3.28 0.23 -11.71
CA THR A 3 3.68 -1.04 -11.11
C THR A 3 2.45 -1.85 -10.74
N PHE A 4 2.30 -3.04 -11.32
CA PHE A 4 1.25 -3.98 -10.94
C PHE A 4 1.78 -4.99 -9.93
N ILE A 5 1.05 -5.14 -8.82
CA ILE A 5 1.29 -6.15 -7.80
C ILE A 5 0.06 -7.05 -7.82
N LYS A 6 0.23 -8.24 -8.40
CA LYS A 6 -0.82 -9.26 -8.38
C LYS A 6 -0.69 -9.99 -7.06
N THR A 7 -1.70 -9.85 -6.20
CA THR A 7 -1.74 -10.51 -4.89
C THR A 7 -2.58 -11.77 -5.03
N ASN A 8 -2.46 -12.73 -4.09
CA ASN A 8 -3.26 -13.95 -4.11
C ASN A 8 -4.76 -13.61 -4.13
N GLU A 9 -5.35 -13.64 -5.33
CA GLU A 9 -6.76 -13.73 -5.75
C GLU A 9 -7.82 -12.74 -5.20
N THR A 10 -7.55 -11.97 -4.13
CA THR A 10 -8.52 -11.01 -3.57
C THR A 10 -8.38 -9.60 -4.11
N PHE A 11 -7.14 -9.14 -4.29
CA PHE A 11 -6.88 -7.79 -4.76
C PHE A 11 -5.88 -7.78 -5.93
N THR A 12 -6.01 -6.77 -6.78
CA THR A 12 -4.88 -6.27 -7.57
C THR A 12 -4.52 -4.90 -7.05
N ALA A 13 -3.25 -4.68 -6.73
CA ALA A 13 -2.73 -3.41 -6.25
C ALA A 13 -1.81 -2.80 -7.31
N ARG A 14 -1.95 -1.50 -7.57
CA ARG A 14 -1.08 -0.78 -8.51
C ARG A 14 -0.76 0.61 -7.99
N PHE A 15 0.50 1.01 -8.07
CA PHE A 15 0.87 2.40 -7.84
C PHE A 15 0.75 3.20 -9.14
N VAL A 16 -0.04 4.26 -9.12
CA VAL A 16 -0.30 5.14 -10.26
C VAL A 16 0.19 6.56 -9.96
N GLU A 17 0.81 7.20 -10.94
CA GLU A 17 1.21 8.60 -10.86
C GLU A 17 0.05 9.48 -11.36
N SER A 18 -0.33 10.48 -10.56
CA SER A 18 -1.35 11.49 -10.89
C SER A 18 -0.78 12.88 -10.58
N GLY A 19 -0.23 13.53 -11.60
CA GLY A 19 0.51 14.79 -11.42
C GLY A 19 1.75 14.60 -10.55
N SER A 20 1.87 15.40 -9.49
CA SER A 20 2.97 15.33 -8.51
C SER A 20 2.67 14.39 -7.33
N ARG A 21 1.66 13.52 -7.44
CA ARG A 21 1.25 12.59 -6.38
C ARG A 21 1.26 11.17 -6.93
N MET A 22 1.76 10.22 -6.16
CA MET A 22 1.49 8.80 -6.41
C MET A 22 0.26 8.39 -5.59
N LEU A 23 -0.50 7.44 -6.12
CA LEU A 23 -1.74 6.94 -5.51
C LEU A 23 -1.71 5.42 -5.57
N LEU A 24 -2.36 4.76 -4.61
CA LEU A 24 -2.60 3.33 -4.66
C LEU A 24 -3.96 3.08 -5.31
N GLU A 25 -3.92 2.36 -6.43
CA GLU A 25 -5.09 1.78 -7.07
C GLU A 25 -5.27 0.35 -6.53
N LEU A 26 -6.46 0.07 -6.02
CA LEU A 26 -6.83 -1.26 -5.54
C LEU A 26 -8.07 -1.73 -6.31
N VAL A 27 -8.03 -2.96 -6.81
CA VAL A 27 -9.15 -3.60 -7.48
C VAL A 27 -9.54 -4.84 -6.71
N ASN A 28 -10.83 -4.95 -6.35
CA ASN A 28 -11.39 -6.19 -5.79
C ASN A 28 -11.60 -7.20 -6.92
N THR A 29 -10.88 -8.32 -6.89
CA THR A 29 -10.94 -9.37 -7.92
C THR A 29 -11.92 -10.49 -7.57
N THR A 30 -12.67 -10.36 -6.48
CA THR A 30 -13.68 -11.34 -6.04
C THR A 30 -15.07 -10.97 -6.54
N ASP A 31 -15.98 -11.94 -6.50
CA ASP A 31 -17.41 -11.75 -6.81
C ASP A 31 -18.23 -11.22 -5.63
N GLN A 32 -17.58 -10.86 -4.51
CA GLN A 32 -18.23 -10.37 -3.29
C GLN A 32 -17.76 -8.95 -2.94
N PRO A 33 -18.62 -8.13 -2.30
CA PRO A 33 -18.16 -6.85 -1.75
C PRO A 33 -17.20 -7.09 -0.58
N LEU A 34 -16.18 -6.23 -0.48
CA LEU A 34 -15.24 -6.21 0.63
C LEU A 34 -15.45 -4.93 1.41
N ASN A 35 -15.57 -5.03 2.73
CA ASN A 35 -15.90 -3.91 3.61
C ASN A 35 -14.70 -3.49 4.45
N SER A 36 -14.73 -2.27 4.98
CA SER A 36 -13.76 -1.78 5.98
C SER A 36 -12.31 -2.04 5.56
N VAL A 37 -11.98 -1.75 4.29
CA VAL A 37 -10.68 -2.04 3.70
C VAL A 37 -9.67 -1.01 4.20
N GLU A 38 -8.64 -1.48 4.91
CA GLU A 38 -7.53 -0.68 5.39
C GLU A 38 -6.23 -1.17 4.80
N ILE A 39 -5.35 -0.24 4.43
CA ILE A 39 -4.06 -0.55 3.80
C ILE A 39 -2.95 0.23 4.47
N LEU A 40 -1.89 -0.51 4.80
CA LEU A 40 -0.66 -0.02 5.41
C LEU A 40 0.54 -0.50 4.59
N THR A 41 1.42 0.42 4.22
CA THR A 41 2.74 0.07 3.69
C THR A 41 3.80 0.22 4.77
N VAL A 42 4.55 -0.85 5.01
CA VAL A 42 5.68 -0.86 5.95
C VAL A 42 6.96 -1.11 5.18
N PHE A 43 7.89 -0.16 5.26
CA PHE A 43 9.23 -0.33 4.71
C PHE A 43 10.02 -1.28 5.63
N LEU A 44 10.73 -2.26 5.06
CA LEU A 44 11.48 -3.24 5.88
C LEU A 44 12.87 -2.71 6.28
N LYS A 45 13.42 -1.77 5.52
CA LYS A 45 14.72 -1.15 5.79
C LYS A 45 14.64 0.35 5.65
N ASP A 46 15.39 1.03 6.51
CA ASP A 46 15.68 2.44 6.36
C ASP A 46 16.76 2.65 5.28
N GLU A 47 16.55 3.60 4.38
CA GLU A 47 17.53 4.00 3.36
C GLU A 47 18.58 4.95 3.96
N GLU A 48 18.25 5.69 5.03
CA GLU A 48 19.13 6.68 5.64
C GLU A 48 20.14 6.06 6.61
N THR A 49 19.97 4.79 7.00
CA THR A 49 20.86 4.10 7.94
C THR A 49 21.85 3.21 7.19
N PRO A 50 23.16 3.53 7.17
CA PRO A 50 24.19 2.62 6.66
C PRO A 50 24.15 1.30 7.44
N GLY A 51 23.88 0.19 6.74
CA GLY A 51 23.69 -1.14 7.35
C GLY A 51 22.23 -1.60 7.50
N GLY A 52 21.24 -0.75 7.17
CA GLY A 52 19.84 -1.16 6.95
C GLY A 52 19.07 -1.52 8.23
N GLY A 53 18.98 -0.58 9.18
CA GLY A 53 18.11 -0.71 10.34
C GLY A 53 16.62 -0.79 9.97
N PRO A 54 15.74 -1.21 10.90
CA PRO A 54 14.30 -1.26 10.65
C PRO A 54 13.79 0.14 10.29
N SER A 55 12.98 0.24 9.24
CA SER A 55 12.39 1.53 8.87
C SER A 55 11.49 2.03 9.99
N ARG A 56 11.63 3.32 10.28
CA ARG A 56 10.72 4.06 11.17
C ARG A 56 9.54 4.66 10.43
N ALA A 57 9.62 4.68 9.10
CA ALA A 57 8.59 5.18 8.21
C ALA A 57 7.58 4.09 7.85
N HIS A 58 6.30 4.47 7.82
CA HIS A 58 5.23 3.72 7.18
C HIS A 58 4.28 4.67 6.47
N ILE A 59 3.51 4.14 5.52
CA ILE A 59 2.52 4.92 4.76
C ILE A 59 1.17 4.30 5.01
N ARG A 60 0.24 5.10 5.54
CA ARG A 60 -1.15 4.68 5.74
C ARG A 60 -2.01 5.26 4.63
N PHE A 61 -2.82 4.42 4.01
CA PHE A 61 -3.82 4.85 3.04
C PHE A 61 -5.16 5.11 3.73
N GLU A 62 -5.97 5.98 3.15
CA GLU A 62 -7.33 6.23 3.64
C GLU A 62 -8.15 4.93 3.63
N ALA A 63 -8.90 4.69 4.70
CA ALA A 63 -9.76 3.52 4.79
C ALA A 63 -10.92 3.61 3.81
N ILE A 64 -11.24 2.51 3.14
CA ILE A 64 -12.38 2.42 2.23
C ILE A 64 -13.51 1.67 2.92
N LYS A 65 -14.68 2.30 2.99
CA LYS A 65 -15.85 1.67 3.61
C LYS A 65 -16.27 0.37 2.91
N GLN A 66 -16.24 0.36 1.57
CA GLN A 66 -16.63 -0.78 0.76
C GLN A 66 -16.01 -0.71 -0.64
N ILE A 67 -15.60 -1.87 -1.17
CA ILE A 67 -15.20 -2.04 -2.58
C ILE A 67 -16.05 -3.16 -3.18
N ARG A 68 -16.84 -2.84 -4.21
CA ARG A 68 -17.69 -3.80 -4.93
C ARG A 68 -16.85 -4.76 -5.79
N PRO A 69 -17.44 -5.89 -6.23
CA PRO A 69 -16.81 -6.79 -7.19
C PRO A 69 -16.30 -6.04 -8.42
N ASN A 70 -15.04 -6.26 -8.81
CA ASN A 70 -14.36 -5.62 -9.95
C ASN A 70 -14.30 -4.08 -9.90
N GLU A 71 -14.65 -3.48 -8.76
CA GLU A 71 -14.53 -2.04 -8.56
C GLU A 71 -13.08 -1.65 -8.30
N LYS A 72 -12.71 -0.50 -8.87
CA LYS A 72 -11.43 0.15 -8.66
C LYS A 72 -11.59 1.28 -7.64
N ALA A 73 -10.79 1.24 -6.59
CA ALA A 73 -10.62 2.34 -5.65
C ALA A 73 -9.25 2.99 -5.84
N VAL A 74 -9.20 4.33 -5.74
CA VAL A 74 -7.97 5.11 -5.77
C VAL A 74 -7.82 5.82 -4.44
N LEU A 75 -6.69 5.59 -3.78
CA LEU A 75 -6.48 5.92 -2.38
C LEU A 75 -5.47 7.05 -2.21
N SER A 76 -5.86 8.05 -1.43
CA SER A 76 -4.91 9.01 -0.84
C SER A 76 -4.18 8.36 0.33
N HIS A 77 -3.04 8.94 0.70
CA HIS A 77 -2.19 8.43 1.76
C HIS A 77 -1.67 9.54 2.67
N ARG A 78 -1.07 9.10 3.78
CA ARG A 78 -0.28 9.93 4.68
C ARG A 78 0.95 9.15 5.12
N THR A 79 2.13 9.76 4.99
CA THR A 79 3.37 9.21 5.54
C THR A 79 3.46 9.50 7.03
N TRP A 80 3.93 8.51 7.77
CA TRP A 80 4.18 8.57 9.21
C TRP A 80 5.62 8.16 9.49
N VAL A 81 6.30 8.89 10.36
CA VAL A 81 7.64 8.59 10.85
C VAL A 81 7.60 8.69 12.38
N ASP A 82 8.14 7.68 13.07
CA ASP A 82 8.11 7.61 14.54
C ASP A 82 6.70 7.82 15.12
N GLY A 83 5.68 7.27 14.43
CA GLY A 83 4.28 7.35 14.84
C GLY A 83 3.64 8.74 14.69
N LYS A 84 4.27 9.68 13.96
CA LYS A 84 3.71 11.02 13.69
C LYS A 84 3.58 11.27 12.18
N PRO A 85 2.52 11.97 11.73
CA PRO A 85 2.38 12.31 10.32
C PRO A 85 3.42 13.37 9.94
N VAL A 86 4.08 13.18 8.80
CA VAL A 86 5.07 14.13 8.29
C VAL A 86 4.45 15.10 7.29
N PRO A 87 5.01 16.31 7.13
CA PRO A 87 4.56 17.26 6.11
C PRO A 87 4.87 16.75 4.68
N PRO A 88 4.19 17.28 3.63
CA PRO A 88 4.33 16.78 2.26
C PRO A 88 5.75 16.77 1.69
N HIS A 89 6.65 17.65 2.14
CA HIS A 89 8.04 17.69 1.67
C HIS A 89 8.94 16.60 2.30
N GLN A 90 8.45 15.90 3.33
CA GLN A 90 9.08 14.73 3.95
C GLN A 90 8.34 13.44 3.59
N ASP A 91 7.40 13.51 2.64
CA ASP A 91 6.67 12.35 2.17
C ASP A 91 7.63 11.34 1.55
N GLN A 92 7.43 10.05 1.87
CA GLN A 92 8.31 8.97 1.46
C GLN A 92 7.67 8.05 0.42
N LEU A 93 6.56 8.45 -0.20
CA LEU A 93 5.81 7.64 -1.16
C LEU A 93 6.60 7.31 -2.42
N GLU A 94 7.51 8.19 -2.83
CA GLU A 94 8.43 7.93 -3.96
C GLU A 94 9.29 6.67 -3.74
N ARG A 95 9.50 6.25 -2.48
CA ARG A 95 10.17 4.99 -2.16
C ARG A 95 9.38 3.77 -2.65
N LEU A 96 8.07 3.88 -2.88
CA LEU A 96 7.23 2.80 -3.44
C LEU A 96 7.39 2.67 -4.96
N LYS A 97 8.09 3.62 -5.63
CA LYS A 97 8.41 3.48 -7.05
C LYS A 97 9.39 2.33 -7.24
N VAL A 98 8.99 1.39 -8.09
CA VAL A 98 9.87 0.36 -8.60
C VAL A 98 10.86 1.00 -9.56
N ILE A 99 12.14 0.90 -9.21
CA ILE A 99 13.26 1.33 -10.04
C ILE A 99 13.93 0.06 -10.55
N ALA A 100 14.13 -0.03 -11.87
CA ALA A 100 14.73 -1.20 -12.49
C ALA A 100 16.14 -1.42 -11.91
N GLY A 101 16.38 -2.62 -11.36
CA GLY A 101 17.65 -2.97 -10.73
C GLY A 101 17.76 -2.66 -9.24
N GLU A 102 16.75 -2.01 -8.62
CA GLU A 102 16.72 -1.77 -7.17
C GLU A 102 15.76 -2.72 -6.45
N VAL A 103 16.28 -3.46 -5.47
CA VAL A 103 15.47 -4.24 -4.54
C VAL A 103 14.98 -3.34 -3.42
N LYS A 104 13.75 -2.86 -3.51
CA LYS A 104 13.12 -2.09 -2.44
C LYS A 104 12.24 -2.98 -1.58
N SER A 105 12.72 -3.35 -0.40
CA SER A 105 11.99 -4.25 0.50
C SER A 105 10.93 -3.51 1.29
N TYR A 106 9.67 -3.60 0.86
CA TYR A 106 8.51 -3.16 1.66
C TYR A 106 7.41 -4.21 1.62
N VAL A 107 6.49 -4.12 2.57
CA VAL A 107 5.27 -4.93 2.59
C VAL A 107 4.04 -4.06 2.49
N LEU A 108 3.05 -4.54 1.74
CA LEU A 108 1.70 -4.01 1.74
C LEU A 108 0.84 -4.92 2.61
N ASP A 109 0.43 -4.40 3.76
CA ASP A 109 -0.50 -5.04 4.68
C ASP A 109 -1.91 -4.52 4.38
N ILE A 110 -2.81 -5.43 4.02
CA ILE A 110 -4.20 -5.14 3.68
C ILE A 110 -5.11 -5.91 4.63
N SER A 111 -6.05 -5.24 5.27
CA SER A 111 -7.12 -5.87 6.05
C SER A 111 -8.49 -5.44 5.54
N TRP A 112 -9.47 -6.33 5.63
CA TRP A 112 -10.85 -6.07 5.23
C TRP A 112 -11.80 -6.99 5.99
N GLU A 113 -13.09 -6.67 5.92
CA GLU A 113 -14.17 -7.57 6.34
C GLU A 113 -14.79 -8.23 5.12
N ASP A 114 -14.92 -9.56 5.15
CA ASP A 114 -15.63 -10.32 4.10
C ASP A 114 -17.16 -10.15 4.21
N ALA A 115 -17.91 -10.80 3.30
CA ALA A 115 -19.36 -10.69 3.27
C ALA A 115 -20.05 -11.24 4.54
N ASP A 116 -19.38 -12.11 5.30
CA ASP A 116 -19.87 -12.61 6.59
C ASP A 116 -19.55 -11.65 7.76
N GLY A 117 -18.86 -10.54 7.49
CA GLY A 117 -18.34 -9.63 8.50
C GLY A 117 -17.09 -10.15 9.21
N LYS A 118 -16.40 -11.18 8.67
CA LYS A 118 -15.18 -11.70 9.28
C LYS A 118 -13.98 -10.88 8.80
N SER A 119 -13.13 -10.48 9.76
CA SER A 119 -11.88 -9.83 9.44
C SER A 119 -10.92 -10.77 8.73
N ARG A 120 -10.33 -10.28 7.64
CA ARG A 120 -9.34 -10.93 6.81
C ARG A 120 -8.11 -10.05 6.68
N PHE A 121 -6.99 -10.67 6.39
CA PHE A 121 -5.70 -10.00 6.31
C PHE A 121 -4.86 -10.64 5.20
N GLN A 122 -4.13 -9.80 4.48
CA GLN A 122 -3.17 -10.20 3.47
C GLN A 122 -1.91 -9.33 3.59
N ARG A 123 -0.75 -9.98 3.66
CA ARG A 123 0.56 -9.31 3.58
C ARG A 123 1.20 -9.64 2.24
N ILE A 124 1.62 -8.60 1.52
CA ILE A 124 2.23 -8.72 0.20
C ILE A 124 3.63 -8.15 0.25
N PRO A 125 4.68 -8.99 0.14
CA PRO A 125 6.03 -8.49 -0.04
C PRO A 125 6.16 -7.87 -1.43
N VAL A 126 6.71 -6.67 -1.50
CA VAL A 126 6.98 -5.96 -2.75
C VAL A 126 8.47 -5.62 -2.77
N GLY A 127 9.14 -5.97 -3.86
CA GLY A 127 10.60 -5.92 -4.00
C GLY A 127 11.21 -7.33 -4.02
N HIS A 128 11.60 -7.79 -5.21
CA HIS A 128 12.38 -9.00 -5.44
C HIS A 128 13.77 -8.62 -5.88
#